data_AF-A0A1H0BEU8-F1
#
_entry.id   AF-A0A1H0BEU8-F1
#
_cell.length_a   1.000
_cell.length_b   1.000
_cell.length_c   1.000
_cell.angle_alpha   90.00
_cell.angle_beta   90.00
_cell.angle_gamma   90.00
#
_symmetry.space_group_name_H-M   'P 1'
#
loop_
_entity.id
_entity.type
_entity.pdbx_description
1 polymer ?
#
loop_
_entity_poly.entity_id
_entity_poly.type
_entity_poly.pdbx_seq_one_letter_code
_entity_poly.pdbx_strand_id
1 'polypeptide(L)'
;MKKLFLGAAVLGALAFSAVPAVAAADAQPGPGIAETRLFDGRQIGRTPGLAIEGALAAAYNRASWAGFSRSQCSVVRTSYLPVSGGYDGSAVISCTRPGAKAAAVVVAETQNFHASDYGSDKKRAINNALDMARRHAAIAGYVPTAQCVTVHTDSAQISIGFWHANVVISCTR
;
A
#
# COMPACT_ATOMS: atom_id res chain seq x y z
N MET A 1 -35.68 -36.27 58.54
CA MET A 1 -36.70 -36.66 57.55
C MET A 1 -36.51 -35.84 56.28
N LYS A 2 -36.69 -36.49 55.13
CA LYS A 2 -36.90 -35.97 53.76
C LYS A 2 -35.74 -35.31 52.99
N LYS A 3 -35.45 -36.00 51.88
CA LYS A 3 -34.60 -35.70 50.72
C LYS A 3 -35.07 -34.45 49.97
N LEU A 4 -34.16 -33.80 49.24
CA LEU A 4 -34.38 -33.45 47.84
C LEU A 4 -33.05 -33.19 47.11
N PHE A 5 -32.90 -33.90 46.00
CA PHE A 5 -31.89 -33.80 44.97
C PHE A 5 -32.01 -32.47 44.22
N LEU A 6 -30.90 -31.90 43.76
CA LEU A 6 -30.84 -31.25 42.44
C LEU A 6 -29.42 -31.30 41.90
N GLY A 7 -29.25 -32.06 40.82
CA GLY A 7 -28.03 -32.13 40.03
C GLY A 7 -27.88 -30.91 39.13
N ALA A 8 -26.65 -30.49 38.92
CA ALA A 8 -26.26 -29.57 37.86
C ALA A 8 -25.14 -30.22 37.06
N ALA A 9 -25.45 -30.51 35.80
CA ALA A 9 -24.51 -30.91 34.78
C ALA A 9 -23.51 -29.78 34.52
N VAL A 10 -22.22 -30.09 34.42
CA VAL A 10 -21.25 -29.23 33.76
C VAL A 10 -20.47 -30.08 32.76
N LEU A 11 -20.56 -29.63 31.51
CA LEU A 11 -20.03 -30.22 30.30
C LEU A 11 -18.50 -30.21 30.28
N GLY A 12 -17.96 -31.29 29.71
CA GLY A 12 -16.86 -31.30 28.73
C GLY A 12 -15.75 -30.28 28.87
N ALA A 13 -14.67 -30.68 29.55
CA ALA A 13 -13.37 -30.03 29.46
C ALA A 13 -12.76 -30.26 28.06
N LEU A 14 -12.69 -29.22 27.23
CA LEU A 14 -11.77 -29.17 26.09
C LEU A 14 -10.43 -28.60 26.59
N ALA A 15 -9.40 -29.43 26.51
CA ALA A 15 -8.03 -29.09 26.86
C ALA A 15 -7.48 -28.07 25.86
N PHE A 16 -7.13 -26.88 26.35
CA PHE A 16 -6.24 -25.94 25.65
C PHE A 16 -4.81 -26.20 26.11
N SER A 17 -3.96 -26.64 25.19
CA SER A 17 -2.53 -26.76 25.40
C SER A 17 -1.92 -25.36 25.53
N ALA A 18 -1.49 -24.98 26.73
CA ALA A 18 -0.73 -23.75 26.98
C ALA A 18 0.68 -23.89 26.39
N VAL A 19 1.02 -23.04 25.42
CA VAL A 19 2.38 -22.89 24.89
C VAL A 19 3.17 -22.02 25.87
N PRO A 20 4.41 -22.39 26.28
CA PRO A 20 5.17 -21.62 27.24
C PRO A 20 5.65 -20.29 26.64
N ALA A 21 5.49 -19.22 27.42
CA ALA A 21 6.01 -17.90 27.15
C ALA A 21 7.55 -17.93 27.19
N VAL A 22 8.20 -17.63 26.06
CA VAL A 22 9.63 -17.37 26.02
C VAL A 22 9.86 -15.92 26.42
N ALA A 23 10.60 -15.75 27.52
CA ALA A 23 11.03 -14.46 28.05
C ALA A 23 11.83 -13.69 26.99
N ALA A 24 11.42 -12.44 26.73
CA ALA A 24 12.17 -11.52 25.89
C ALA A 24 13.49 -11.16 26.60
N ALA A 25 14.60 -11.62 26.04
CA ALA A 25 15.93 -11.19 26.46
C ALA A 25 16.12 -9.71 26.08
N ASP A 26 16.58 -8.91 27.04
CA ASP A 26 16.96 -7.52 26.92
C ASP A 26 17.92 -7.28 25.74
N ALA A 27 17.40 -6.71 24.65
CA ALA A 27 18.20 -6.33 23.48
C ALA A 27 18.76 -4.89 23.63
N GLN A 28 20.06 -4.83 23.87
CA GLN A 28 20.85 -3.61 24.05
C GLN A 28 20.81 -2.68 22.80
N PRO A 29 20.82 -1.33 22.93
CA PRO A 29 20.64 -0.37 21.84
C PRO A 29 21.83 -0.26 20.86
N GLY A 30 21.58 -0.47 19.57
CA GLY A 30 22.45 -0.02 18.46
C GLY A 30 21.90 1.22 17.74
N PRO A 31 22.70 1.93 16.91
CA PRO A 31 22.37 3.25 16.35
C PRO A 31 21.30 3.17 15.24
N GLY A 32 20.23 3.95 15.38
CA GLY A 32 19.11 3.99 14.41
C GLY A 32 19.39 4.91 13.22
N ILE A 33 19.24 4.38 12.00
CA ILE A 33 19.36 5.17 10.76
C ILE A 33 17.99 5.78 10.45
N ALA A 34 17.94 7.07 10.11
CA ALA A 34 16.71 7.73 9.70
C ALA A 34 16.25 7.21 8.33
N GLU A 35 14.97 6.81 8.22
CA GLU A 35 14.37 6.32 6.98
C GLU A 35 13.73 7.50 6.23
N THR A 36 14.21 7.80 5.03
CA THR A 36 13.66 8.82 4.14
C THR A 36 12.96 8.17 2.94
N ARG A 37 11.70 8.53 2.69
CA ARG A 37 10.89 8.02 1.56
C ARG A 37 10.18 9.14 0.83
N LEU A 38 10.11 9.00 -0.50
CA LEU A 38 9.42 9.94 -1.38
C LEU A 38 8.00 9.44 -1.67
N PHE A 39 7.05 10.35 -1.66
CA PHE A 39 5.65 10.10 -2.01
C PHE A 39 5.18 11.09 -3.06
N ASP A 40 4.69 10.58 -4.17
CA ASP A 40 4.05 11.36 -5.22
C ASP A 40 2.53 11.37 -5.03
N GLY A 41 1.91 12.49 -5.40
CA GLY A 41 0.47 12.62 -5.50
C GLY A 41 0.10 13.37 -6.77
N ARG A 42 -1.03 13.00 -7.37
CA ARG A 42 -1.58 13.66 -8.55
C ARG A 42 -3.07 13.89 -8.37
N GLN A 43 -3.55 15.05 -8.82
CA GLN A 43 -4.97 15.35 -8.79
C GLN A 43 -5.35 16.40 -9.83
N ILE A 44 -6.51 16.20 -10.47
CA ILE A 44 -7.08 17.18 -11.39
C ILE A 44 -7.90 18.19 -10.60
N GLY A 45 -7.59 19.47 -10.76
CA GLY A 45 -8.31 20.59 -10.18
C GLY A 45 -8.88 21.52 -11.25
N ARG A 46 -9.96 22.24 -10.90
CA ARG A 46 -10.52 23.29 -11.77
C ARG A 46 -9.63 24.53 -11.87
N THR A 47 -8.75 24.72 -10.88
CA THR A 47 -7.73 25.77 -10.84
C THR A 47 -6.37 25.15 -10.53
N PRO A 48 -5.25 25.81 -10.88
CA PRO A 48 -3.91 25.31 -10.57
C PRO A 48 -3.71 25.08 -9.07
N GLY A 49 -4.21 25.99 -8.23
CA GLY A 49 -4.13 25.86 -6.77
C GLY A 49 -4.83 24.62 -6.24
N LEU A 50 -6.08 24.37 -6.66
CA LEU A 50 -6.83 23.18 -6.26
C LEU A 50 -6.20 21.88 -6.76
N ALA A 51 -5.56 21.92 -7.93
CA ALA A 51 -4.84 20.77 -8.47
C ALA A 51 -3.60 20.44 -7.63
N ILE A 52 -2.82 21.45 -7.24
CA ILE A 52 -1.64 21.28 -6.38
C ILE A 52 -2.04 20.87 -4.96
N GLU A 53 -3.06 21.51 -4.36
CA GLU A 53 -3.55 21.16 -3.03
C GLU A 53 -4.08 19.72 -2.97
N GLY A 54 -4.83 19.31 -3.99
CA GLY A 54 -5.28 17.93 -4.15
C GLY A 54 -4.10 16.97 -4.30
N ALA A 55 -3.12 17.31 -5.13
CA ALA A 55 -1.92 16.50 -5.33
C ALA A 55 -1.11 16.35 -4.03
N LEU A 56 -0.98 17.43 -3.24
CA LEU A 56 -0.33 17.39 -1.93
C LEU A 56 -1.13 16.53 -0.94
N ALA A 57 -2.46 16.70 -0.88
CA ALA A 57 -3.31 15.88 -0.02
C ALA A 57 -3.19 14.38 -0.38
N ALA A 58 -3.13 14.05 -1.68
CA ALA A 58 -2.90 12.70 -2.16
C ALA A 58 -1.52 12.17 -1.74
N ALA A 59 -0.46 12.97 -1.88
CA ALA A 59 0.89 12.61 -1.46
C ALA A 59 0.98 12.37 0.06
N TYR A 60 0.40 13.27 0.87
CA TYR A 60 0.35 13.13 2.33
C TYR A 60 -0.50 11.94 2.78
N ASN A 61 -1.61 11.65 2.11
CA ASN A 61 -2.40 10.46 2.38
C ASN A 61 -1.55 9.21 2.10
N ARG A 62 -0.87 9.12 0.95
CA ARG A 62 0.03 7.98 0.68
C ARG A 62 1.14 7.85 1.73
N ALA A 63 1.71 8.96 2.18
CA ALA A 63 2.68 8.96 3.27
C ALA A 63 2.09 8.44 4.59
N SER A 64 0.83 8.78 4.90
CA SER A 64 0.16 8.29 6.12
C SER A 64 -0.17 6.79 6.05
N TRP A 65 -0.50 6.25 4.87
CA TRP A 65 -0.61 4.79 4.66
C TRP A 65 0.73 4.06 4.88
N ALA A 66 1.85 4.74 4.63
CA ALA A 66 3.19 4.25 4.97
C ALA A 66 3.62 4.59 6.42
N GLY A 67 2.72 5.15 7.23
CA GLY A 67 2.91 5.46 8.63
C GLY A 67 3.67 6.76 8.92
N PHE A 68 3.93 7.60 7.94
CA PHE A 68 4.58 8.90 8.15
C PHE A 68 3.54 9.94 8.61
N SER A 69 3.89 10.74 9.62
CA SER A 69 3.08 11.90 10.00
C SER A 69 3.39 13.09 9.09
N ARG A 70 2.44 14.01 8.93
CA ARG A 70 2.68 15.23 8.12
C ARG A 70 3.88 16.04 8.61
N SER A 71 4.12 16.06 9.93
CA SER A 71 5.27 16.73 10.54
C SER A 71 6.62 16.09 10.19
N GLN A 72 6.63 14.86 9.70
CA GLN A 72 7.83 14.16 9.24
C GLN A 72 8.09 14.38 7.75
N CYS A 73 7.27 15.16 7.05
CA CYS A 73 7.27 15.29 5.60
C CYS A 73 7.48 16.73 5.14
N SER A 74 8.36 16.94 4.17
CA SER A 74 8.59 18.21 3.49
C SER A 74 8.19 18.12 2.01
N VAL A 75 7.72 19.24 1.45
CA VAL A 75 7.38 19.32 0.03
C VAL A 75 8.67 19.49 -0.78
N VAL A 76 8.93 18.57 -1.71
CA VAL A 76 10.12 18.59 -2.58
C VAL A 76 9.83 19.34 -3.88
N ARG A 77 8.69 19.03 -4.49
CA ARG A 77 8.28 19.62 -5.77
C ARG A 77 6.78 19.67 -5.87
N THR A 78 6.27 20.74 -6.47
CA THR A 78 4.92 20.80 -7.01
C THR A 78 4.99 21.27 -8.46
N SER A 79 4.09 20.78 -9.29
CA SER A 79 3.91 21.28 -10.65
C SER A 79 2.46 21.12 -11.07
N TYR A 80 2.08 21.80 -12.14
CA TYR A 80 0.78 21.62 -12.76
C TYR A 80 0.90 21.68 -14.27
N LEU A 81 0.05 20.94 -14.96
CA LEU A 81 -0.08 20.97 -16.41
C LEU A 81 -1.52 21.29 -16.80
N PRO A 82 -1.78 22.24 -17.70
CA PRO A 82 -3.14 22.46 -18.20
C PRO A 82 -3.59 21.24 -19.01
N VAL A 83 -4.83 20.80 -18.77
CA VAL A 83 -5.47 19.67 -19.46
C VAL A 83 -6.87 20.06 -19.91
N SER A 84 -7.45 19.30 -20.85
CA SER A 84 -8.82 19.56 -21.31
C SER A 84 -9.81 19.42 -20.14
N GLY A 85 -10.32 20.56 -19.65
CA GLY A 85 -11.27 20.61 -18.53
C GLY A 85 -10.68 20.97 -17.16
N GLY A 86 -9.39 21.32 -17.07
CA GLY A 86 -8.79 21.78 -15.80
C GLY A 86 -7.26 21.80 -15.80
N TYR A 87 -6.69 21.51 -14.64
CA TYR A 87 -5.25 21.44 -14.41
C TYR A 87 -4.92 20.12 -13.71
N ASP A 88 -3.96 19.38 -14.24
CA ASP A 88 -3.39 18.20 -13.60
C ASP A 88 -2.23 18.64 -12.70
N GLY A 89 -2.43 18.55 -11.39
CA GLY A 89 -1.44 18.89 -10.38
C GLY A 89 -0.63 17.66 -10.00
N SER A 90 0.67 17.84 -9.82
CA SER A 90 1.56 16.84 -9.24
C SER A 90 2.31 17.42 -8.06
N ALA A 91 2.50 16.60 -7.02
CA ALA A 91 3.26 16.97 -5.85
C ALA A 91 4.11 15.79 -5.41
N VAL A 92 5.34 16.07 -5.00
CA VAL A 92 6.26 15.11 -4.41
C VAL A 92 6.66 15.62 -3.05
N ILE A 93 6.46 14.78 -2.03
CA ILE A 93 6.88 15.04 -0.65
C ILE A 93 7.96 14.03 -0.24
N SER A 94 8.89 14.46 0.60
CA SER A 94 9.91 13.63 1.22
C SER A 94 9.59 13.50 2.70
N CYS A 95 9.38 12.29 3.16
CA CYS A 95 9.12 12.01 4.57
C CYS A 95 10.32 11.33 5.20
N THR A 96 10.81 11.87 6.32
CA THR A 96 11.92 11.31 7.08
C THR A 96 11.47 11.04 8.51
N ARG A 97 11.56 9.79 8.95
CA ARG A 97 11.29 9.43 10.35
C ARG A 97 12.62 9.39 11.13
N PRO A 98 12.72 10.08 12.29
CA PRO A 98 13.84 9.89 13.21
C PRO A 98 13.87 8.42 13.67
N GLY A 99 15.01 7.76 13.54
CA GLY A 99 15.13 6.32 13.72
C GLY A 99 14.70 5.84 15.11
N ALA A 100 13.58 5.12 15.18
CA ALA A 100 13.37 4.08 16.17
C ALA A 100 14.25 2.88 15.79
N LYS A 101 14.83 2.19 16.78
CA LYS A 101 15.79 1.09 16.59
C LYS A 101 15.36 0.17 15.45
N ALA A 102 16.22 0.04 14.43
CA ALA A 102 16.11 -1.01 13.45
C ALA A 102 16.34 -2.34 14.16
N ALA A 103 15.27 -3.02 14.56
CA ALA A 103 15.31 -4.46 14.54
C ALA A 103 15.68 -4.84 13.10
N ALA A 104 16.61 -5.79 12.92
CA ALA A 104 16.74 -6.50 11.65
C ALA A 104 15.49 -7.36 11.45
N VAL A 105 14.33 -6.71 11.37
CA VAL A 105 13.17 -7.18 10.65
C VAL A 105 13.65 -7.13 9.21
N VAL A 106 13.57 -8.25 8.51
CA VAL A 106 13.46 -8.22 7.06
C VAL A 106 12.19 -7.42 6.81
N VAL A 107 12.33 -6.08 6.70
CA VAL A 107 11.21 -5.18 6.51
C VAL A 107 10.74 -5.49 5.12
N ALA A 108 9.70 -6.30 5.08
CA ALA A 108 9.02 -6.69 3.87
C ALA A 108 8.58 -5.37 3.20
N GLU A 109 9.33 -4.92 2.20
CA GLU A 109 9.12 -3.63 1.57
C GLU A 109 8.00 -3.82 0.58
N THR A 110 6.79 -3.36 0.91
CA THR A 110 5.66 -3.40 -0.02
C THR A 110 5.63 -2.14 -0.90
N GLN A 111 5.58 -2.34 -2.22
CA GLN A 111 5.33 -1.27 -3.20
C GLN A 111 4.19 -1.64 -4.14
N ASN A 112 3.44 -0.62 -4.56
CA ASN A 112 2.35 -0.74 -5.51
C ASN A 112 2.81 -0.31 -6.90
N PHE A 113 2.56 -1.15 -7.90
CA PHE A 113 2.86 -0.90 -9.29
C PHE A 113 1.55 -0.79 -10.08
N HIS A 114 1.34 0.38 -10.67
CA HIS A 114 0.21 0.67 -11.53
C HIS A 114 0.62 0.53 -13.00
N ALA A 115 -0.26 -0.07 -13.81
CA ALA A 115 -0.16 -0.01 -15.26
C ALA A 115 -1.55 -0.04 -15.88
N SER A 116 -1.63 0.49 -17.09
CA SER A 116 -2.84 0.46 -17.91
C SER A 116 -2.50 0.03 -19.32
N ASP A 117 -3.44 -0.65 -19.98
CA ASP A 117 -3.28 -1.08 -21.36
C ASP A 117 -4.63 -1.25 -22.05
N TYR A 118 -4.57 -1.44 -23.37
CA TYR A 118 -5.70 -1.62 -24.24
C TYR A 118 -5.71 -3.02 -24.85
N GLY A 119 -6.89 -3.48 -25.25
CA GLY A 119 -7.07 -4.78 -25.90
C GLY A 119 -8.32 -4.84 -26.76
N SER A 120 -8.28 -5.75 -27.73
CA SER A 120 -9.45 -6.12 -28.56
C SER A 120 -10.59 -6.73 -27.74
N ASP A 121 -10.28 -7.22 -26.55
CA ASP A 121 -11.22 -7.81 -25.61
C ASP A 121 -10.77 -7.51 -24.16
N LYS A 122 -11.72 -7.60 -23.23
CA LYS A 122 -11.51 -7.30 -21.81
C LYS A 122 -10.35 -8.09 -21.21
N LYS A 123 -10.25 -9.39 -21.52
CA LYS A 123 -9.25 -10.29 -20.94
C LYS A 123 -7.85 -9.91 -21.42
N ARG A 124 -7.69 -9.62 -22.71
CA ARG A 124 -6.43 -9.16 -23.29
C ARG A 124 -5.98 -7.83 -22.71
N ALA A 125 -6.88 -6.85 -22.57
CA ALA A 125 -6.54 -5.57 -21.95
C ALA A 125 -6.02 -5.73 -20.51
N ILE A 126 -6.71 -6.53 -19.68
CA ILE A 126 -6.30 -6.81 -18.30
C ILE A 126 -4.96 -7.53 -18.24
N ASN A 127 -4.76 -8.56 -19.06
CA ASN A 127 -3.52 -9.34 -19.06
C ASN A 127 -2.31 -8.51 -19.48
N ASN A 128 -2.47 -7.65 -20.49
CA ASN A 128 -1.39 -6.77 -20.94
C ASN A 128 -1.03 -5.74 -19.87
N ALA A 129 -2.03 -5.14 -19.21
CA ALA A 129 -1.82 -4.24 -18.07
C ALA A 129 -1.14 -4.95 -16.90
N LEU A 130 -1.51 -6.20 -16.58
CA LEU A 130 -0.83 -7.03 -15.57
C LEU A 130 0.65 -7.27 -15.90
N ASP A 131 0.96 -7.65 -17.14
CA ASP A 131 2.34 -7.90 -17.55
C ASP A 131 3.17 -6.61 -17.54
N MET A 132 2.57 -5.47 -17.88
CA MET A 132 3.22 -4.18 -17.77
C MET A 132 3.48 -3.79 -16.30
N ALA A 133 2.52 -3.98 -15.41
CA ALA A 133 2.70 -3.74 -13.97
C ALA A 133 3.82 -4.64 -13.39
N ARG A 134 3.88 -5.91 -13.80
CA ARG A 134 4.94 -6.85 -13.43
C ARG A 134 6.31 -6.43 -13.94
N ARG A 135 6.40 -5.91 -15.17
CA ARG A 135 7.64 -5.36 -15.72
C ARG A 135 8.11 -4.15 -14.91
N HIS A 136 7.22 -3.25 -14.52
CA HIS A 136 7.56 -2.13 -13.64
C HIS A 136 8.09 -2.63 -12.28
N ALA A 137 7.45 -3.64 -11.69
CA ALA A 137 7.93 -4.27 -10.46
C ALA A 137 9.32 -4.91 -10.64
N ALA A 138 9.56 -5.60 -11.76
CA ALA A 138 10.85 -6.21 -12.05
C ALA A 138 11.97 -5.16 -12.19
N ILE A 139 11.71 -4.04 -12.89
CA ILE A 139 12.66 -2.93 -13.02
C ILE A 139 12.99 -2.31 -11.64
N ALA A 140 12.01 -2.26 -10.73
CA ALA A 140 12.20 -1.80 -9.36
C ALA A 140 12.88 -2.83 -8.43
N GLY A 141 13.22 -4.01 -8.94
CA GLY A 141 13.91 -5.05 -8.17
C GLY A 141 12.99 -5.85 -7.24
N TYR A 142 11.72 -6.04 -7.62
CA TYR A 142 10.76 -6.87 -6.90
C TYR A 142 10.65 -8.30 -7.45
N VAL A 143 11.16 -8.61 -8.64
CA VAL A 143 11.07 -9.96 -9.24
C VAL A 143 12.49 -10.56 -9.28
N PRO A 144 12.75 -11.83 -8.88
CA PRO A 144 11.80 -12.94 -8.69
C PRO A 144 11.40 -13.27 -7.24
N THR A 145 11.92 -12.57 -6.23
CA THR A 145 11.70 -12.91 -4.81
C THR A 145 10.45 -12.29 -4.17
N ALA A 146 9.77 -11.33 -4.81
CA ALA A 146 8.57 -10.73 -4.22
C ALA A 146 7.29 -11.53 -4.49
N GLN A 147 6.47 -11.65 -3.44
CA GLN A 147 5.09 -12.06 -3.57
C GLN A 147 4.28 -10.86 -4.09
N CYS A 148 3.94 -10.87 -5.38
CA CYS A 148 3.08 -9.87 -6.00
C CYS A 148 1.62 -10.34 -6.00
N VAL A 149 0.72 -9.53 -5.44
CA VAL A 149 -0.73 -9.75 -5.46
C VAL A 149 -1.42 -8.65 -6.23
N THR A 150 -2.41 -9.00 -7.04
CA THR A 150 -3.26 -8.01 -7.71
C THR A 150 -4.23 -7.42 -6.69
N VAL A 151 -4.10 -6.13 -6.41
CA VAL A 151 -4.94 -5.43 -5.41
C VAL A 151 -6.07 -4.65 -6.05
N HIS A 152 -5.92 -4.26 -7.32
CA HIS A 152 -6.98 -3.59 -8.06
C HIS A 152 -6.94 -3.98 -9.54
N THR A 153 -8.12 -4.13 -10.11
CA THR A 153 -8.31 -4.31 -11.55
C THR A 153 -9.62 -3.65 -11.92
N ASP A 154 -9.54 -2.67 -12.80
CA ASP A 154 -10.70 -2.09 -13.45
C ASP A 154 -10.60 -2.33 -14.97
N SER A 155 -11.75 -2.31 -15.62
CA SER A 155 -11.80 -2.43 -17.08
C SER A 155 -13.05 -1.76 -17.59
N ALA A 156 -12.92 -0.98 -18.64
CA ALA A 156 -14.03 -0.33 -19.31
C ALA A 156 -13.96 -0.57 -20.82
N GLN A 157 -15.11 -0.81 -21.43
CA GLN A 157 -15.23 -0.79 -22.87
C GLN A 157 -15.24 0.67 -23.33
N ILE A 158 -14.29 1.06 -24.19
CA ILE A 158 -14.18 2.43 -24.70
C ILE A 158 -14.90 2.55 -26.05
N SER A 159 -14.89 1.49 -26.86
CA SER A 159 -15.66 1.41 -28.09
C SER A 159 -15.97 -0.05 -28.44
N ILE A 160 -16.76 -0.27 -29.49
CA ILE A 160 -17.09 -1.64 -29.95
C ILE A 160 -15.78 -2.36 -30.30
N GLY A 161 -15.48 -3.46 -29.59
CA GLY A 161 -14.26 -4.23 -29.78
C GLY A 161 -12.98 -3.61 -29.21
N PHE A 162 -13.08 -2.59 -28.35
CA PHE A 162 -11.91 -1.95 -27.73
C PHE A 162 -12.11 -1.75 -26.23
N TRP A 163 -11.21 -2.33 -25.46
CA TRP A 163 -11.22 -2.33 -24.01
C TRP A 163 -9.98 -1.64 -23.47
N HIS A 164 -10.16 -0.93 -22.36
CA HIS A 164 -9.08 -0.41 -21.53
C HIS A 164 -9.15 -1.07 -20.17
N ALA A 165 -7.99 -1.34 -19.58
CA ALA A 165 -7.88 -1.85 -18.22
C ALA A 165 -6.78 -1.10 -17.47
N ASN A 166 -7.02 -0.78 -16.20
CA ASN A 166 -5.96 -0.45 -15.26
C ASN A 166 -5.83 -1.56 -14.22
N VAL A 167 -4.58 -1.78 -13.81
CA VAL A 167 -4.21 -2.79 -12.85
C VAL A 167 -3.26 -2.19 -11.85
N VAL A 168 -3.47 -2.52 -10.58
CA VAL A 168 -2.51 -2.27 -9.51
C VAL A 168 -2.12 -3.61 -8.91
N ILE A 169 -0.82 -3.90 -8.92
CA ILE A 169 -0.24 -5.01 -8.17
C ILE A 169 0.52 -4.45 -6.97
N SER A 170 0.43 -5.15 -5.84
CA SER A 170 1.22 -4.88 -4.64
C SER A 170 2.27 -5.99 -4.52
N CYS A 171 3.54 -5.62 -4.52
CA CYS A 171 4.65 -6.56 -4.38
C CYS A 171 5.40 -6.28 -3.08
N THR A 172 5.73 -7.35 -2.35
CA THR A 172 6.49 -7.26 -1.11
C THR A 172 7.80 -8.05 -1.23
N ARG A 173 8.94 -7.42 -0.96
CA ARG A 173 10.28 -8.05 -0.99
C ARG A 173 10.96 -8.04 0.37
#